data_AF-A0A6H0SD59-F1
#
_entry.id   AF-A0A6H0SD59-F1
#
_cell.length_a   1.000
_cell.length_b   1.000
_cell.length_c   1.000
_cell.angle_alpha   90.00
_cell.angle_beta   90.00
_cell.angle_gamma   90.00
#
_symmetry.space_group_name_H-M   'P 1'
#
loop_
_entity.id
_entity.type
_entity.pdbx_description
1 polymer ?
#
loop_
_entity_poly.entity_id
_entity_poly.type
_entity_poly.pdbx_seq_one_letter_code
_entity_poly.pdbx_strand_id
1 'polypeptide(L)'
;MPLGNPSTPAPAAPIPPGAGPVGPAVAPASTNQGAAGGAAAPVPISAARAERDAIANAATANAMRRRGPNPRQLARHIAAALNVGITDPSLFWITAITSDGQILTANNYGLAYIPEHVHLPEQVRMVTADETIPAQTRGTWATYPLLAVQEWARHHNVTLQAVAGTEENLKGFDLGAARDIITAEDMPDSGKMQGRNRLEVIAPEVATKLAGISATGLTELLPPAPADNTPPDDNRINLLLEVCKPLLSANPDRAGAHLKAMVAYADHLQNVALFRAHTAQDAELQRAAIAEWIYWQHISVLSADALAATVS
;
A
#
# COMPACT_ATOMS: atom_id res chain seq x y z
N MET A 1 7.14 10.80 -65.84
CA MET A 1 6.90 12.11 -65.19
C MET A 1 7.01 11.90 -63.68
N PRO A 2 8.02 12.46 -62.98
CA PRO A 2 8.11 12.32 -61.53
C PRO A 2 7.10 13.23 -60.82
N LEU A 3 6.42 12.67 -59.82
CA LEU A 3 5.40 13.32 -58.99
C LEU A 3 6.06 14.27 -57.99
N GLY A 4 5.56 15.52 -57.91
CA GLY A 4 6.05 16.53 -56.97
C GLY A 4 5.59 16.31 -55.53
N ASN A 5 6.37 16.82 -54.58
CA ASN A 5 6.11 16.70 -53.14
C ASN A 5 4.84 17.47 -52.70
N PRO A 6 4.09 16.96 -51.71
CA PRO A 6 2.92 17.65 -51.16
C PRO A 6 3.31 18.89 -50.33
N SER A 7 2.51 19.95 -50.46
CA SER A 7 2.68 21.22 -49.76
C SER A 7 2.28 21.14 -48.28
N THR A 8 3.07 21.77 -47.42
CA THR A 8 2.86 21.88 -45.96
C THR A 8 1.72 22.86 -45.64
N PRO A 9 0.82 22.59 -44.66
CA PRO A 9 -0.20 23.55 -44.25
C PRO A 9 0.36 24.68 -43.37
N ALA A 10 -0.25 25.86 -43.46
CA ALA A 10 0.10 27.04 -42.66
C ALA A 10 -0.44 26.96 -41.20
N PRO A 11 0.23 27.57 -40.21
CA PRO A 11 -0.18 27.53 -38.80
C PRO A 11 -1.41 28.39 -38.52
N ALA A 12 -2.27 27.92 -37.61
CA ALA A 12 -3.48 28.60 -37.17
C ALA A 12 -3.17 29.81 -36.26
N ALA A 13 -3.96 30.88 -36.41
CA ALA A 13 -3.84 32.13 -35.67
C ALA A 13 -4.41 32.06 -34.24
N PRO A 14 -3.97 32.95 -33.31
CA PRO A 14 -4.39 32.92 -31.90
C PRO A 14 -5.80 33.46 -31.68
N ILE A 15 -6.54 32.86 -30.73
CA ILE A 15 -7.90 33.26 -30.32
C ILE A 15 -7.82 34.19 -29.08
N PRO A 16 -8.55 35.33 -29.03
CA PRO A 16 -8.56 36.23 -27.87
C PRO A 16 -9.48 35.72 -26.73
N PRO A 17 -9.24 36.13 -25.47
CA PRO A 17 -10.01 35.65 -24.32
C PRO A 17 -11.38 36.35 -24.21
N GLY A 18 -12.45 35.57 -24.15
CA GLY A 18 -13.80 36.02 -23.85
C GLY A 18 -14.08 36.03 -22.34
N ALA A 19 -14.76 37.09 -21.87
CA ALA A 19 -15.11 37.30 -20.47
C ALA A 19 -16.59 36.98 -20.18
N GLY A 20 -16.82 36.32 -19.03
CA GLY A 20 -18.06 36.34 -18.22
C GLY A 20 -18.90 35.04 -18.22
N PRO A 21 -19.82 34.82 -17.24
CA PRO A 21 -19.95 35.40 -15.89
C PRO A 21 -19.85 34.36 -14.75
N VAL A 22 -19.69 34.87 -13.54
CA VAL A 22 -19.48 34.16 -12.26
C VAL A 22 -20.83 33.72 -11.66
N GLY A 23 -20.94 32.47 -11.21
CA GLY A 23 -22.04 31.96 -10.39
C GLY A 23 -21.55 30.81 -9.50
N PRO A 24 -21.97 30.72 -8.22
CA PRO A 24 -21.33 29.84 -7.25
C PRO A 24 -21.92 28.44 -7.32
N ALA A 25 -21.15 27.48 -7.85
CA ALA A 25 -21.39 26.06 -7.62
C ALA A 25 -20.25 25.54 -6.75
N VAL A 26 -20.60 25.06 -5.56
CA VAL A 26 -19.68 24.43 -4.61
C VAL A 26 -19.30 23.07 -5.19
N ALA A 27 -18.07 22.94 -5.68
CA ALA A 27 -17.46 21.66 -6.01
C ALA A 27 -16.86 21.05 -4.74
N PRO A 28 -17.04 19.74 -4.47
CA PRO A 28 -16.24 19.07 -3.44
C PRO A 28 -14.80 18.99 -3.92
N ALA A 29 -13.88 19.54 -3.12
CA ALA A 29 -12.47 19.60 -3.43
C ALA A 29 -11.83 18.20 -3.33
N SER A 30 -11.44 17.63 -4.47
CA SER A 30 -10.33 16.67 -4.52
C SER A 30 -9.05 17.45 -4.22
N THR A 31 -8.46 17.21 -3.06
CA THR A 31 -7.19 17.84 -2.67
C THR A 31 -6.01 17.00 -3.13
N ASN A 32 -5.67 17.10 -4.41
CA ASN A 32 -4.32 16.77 -4.86
C ASN A 32 -3.37 17.88 -4.44
N GLN A 33 -2.79 17.77 -3.24
CA GLN A 33 -1.66 18.61 -2.84
C GLN A 33 -0.35 17.96 -3.30
N GLY A 34 0.04 18.26 -4.52
CA GLY A 34 1.44 18.18 -4.93
C GLY A 34 2.23 19.32 -4.29
N ALA A 35 3.26 18.95 -3.53
CA ALA A 35 4.42 19.77 -3.15
C ALA A 35 4.16 21.16 -2.53
N ALA A 36 3.64 21.18 -1.32
CA ALA A 36 3.97 22.17 -0.29
C ALA A 36 4.00 21.45 1.05
N GLY A 37 5.00 21.71 1.91
CA GLY A 37 5.22 21.04 3.19
C GLY A 37 4.12 21.29 4.22
N GLY A 38 2.93 20.73 4.00
CA GLY A 38 1.88 20.60 4.99
C GLY A 38 2.31 19.59 6.05
N ALA A 39 1.97 19.86 7.32
CA ALA A 39 2.19 18.90 8.40
C ALA A 39 1.50 17.57 8.06
N ALA A 40 2.21 16.45 8.22
CA ALA A 40 1.65 15.12 8.02
C ALA A 40 0.37 14.98 8.85
N ALA A 41 -0.68 14.40 8.25
CA ALA A 41 -1.94 14.17 8.93
C ALA A 41 -1.72 13.33 10.21
N PRO A 42 -2.41 13.63 11.32
CA PRO A 42 -2.24 12.89 12.56
C PRO A 42 -2.62 11.41 12.39
N VAL A 43 -1.78 10.51 12.91
CA VAL A 43 -2.09 9.08 13.04
C VAL A 43 -3.04 8.89 14.23
N PRO A 44 -4.14 8.12 14.11
CA PRO A 44 -5.07 7.91 15.21
C PRO A 44 -4.40 7.13 16.35
N ILE A 45 -4.69 7.55 17.59
CA ILE A 45 -4.22 6.90 18.82
C ILE A 45 -5.36 6.82 19.84
N SER A 46 -5.28 5.86 20.76
CA SER A 46 -6.24 5.78 21.86
C SER A 46 -6.06 6.93 22.86
N ALA A 47 -7.10 7.20 23.66
CA ALA A 47 -7.01 8.18 24.75
C ALA A 47 -5.94 7.81 25.79
N ALA A 48 -5.88 6.53 26.19
CA ALA A 48 -4.88 6.01 27.12
C ALA A 48 -3.45 6.13 26.57
N ARG A 49 -3.28 6.03 25.25
CA ARG A 49 -2.00 6.25 24.58
C ARG A 49 -1.63 7.72 24.59
N ALA A 50 -2.57 8.60 24.24
CA ALA A 50 -2.36 10.04 24.24
C ALA A 50 -1.95 10.56 25.63
N GLU A 51 -2.58 10.07 26.69
CA GLU A 51 -2.24 10.44 28.07
C GLU A 51 -0.81 10.02 28.44
N ARG A 52 -0.45 8.75 28.22
CA ARG A 52 0.90 8.26 28.52
C ARG A 52 1.98 8.98 27.70
N ASP A 53 1.65 9.40 26.48
CA ASP A 53 2.54 10.17 25.63
C ASP A 53 2.71 11.61 26.13
N ALA A 54 1.63 12.24 26.60
CA ALA A 54 1.70 13.55 27.25
C ALA A 54 2.60 13.52 28.49
N ILE A 55 2.50 12.46 29.31
CA ILE A 55 3.35 12.26 30.49
C ILE A 55 4.83 12.08 30.07
N ALA A 56 5.11 11.23 29.08
CA ALA A 56 6.47 10.99 28.60
C ALA A 56 7.11 12.25 27.99
N ASN A 57 6.33 13.02 27.23
CA ASN A 57 6.75 14.29 26.65
C ASN A 57 7.02 15.33 27.74
N ALA A 58 6.18 15.41 28.77
CA ALA A 58 6.40 16.29 29.92
C ALA A 58 7.70 15.93 30.67
N ALA A 59 7.95 14.64 30.88
CA ALA A 59 9.16 14.15 31.55
C ALA A 59 10.45 14.42 30.77
N THR A 60 10.37 14.57 29.45
CA THR A 60 11.53 14.73 28.56
C THR A 60 11.59 16.09 27.84
N ALA A 61 10.75 17.05 28.26
CA ALA A 61 10.56 18.33 27.59
C ALA A 61 11.85 19.13 27.34
N ASN A 62 12.83 19.08 28.26
CA ASN A 62 14.12 19.75 28.08
C ASN A 62 15.05 19.02 27.07
N ALA A 63 14.91 17.71 26.91
CA ALA A 63 15.67 16.92 25.94
C ALA A 63 15.04 16.95 24.53
N MET A 64 13.70 17.00 24.45
CA MET A 64 12.95 17.06 23.20
C MET A 64 13.07 18.41 22.47
N ARG A 65 13.28 19.53 23.17
CA ARG A 65 13.56 20.82 22.50
C ARG A 65 14.78 20.79 21.57
N ARG A 66 15.67 19.81 21.73
CA ARG A 66 16.89 19.63 20.92
C ARG A 66 16.77 18.53 19.85
N ARG A 67 15.75 17.66 19.93
CA ARG A 67 15.60 16.46 19.11
C ARG A 67 14.16 16.48 18.60
N GLY A 68 13.96 16.70 17.30
CA GLY A 68 12.65 16.90 16.66
C GLY A 68 11.62 15.76 16.86
N PRO A 69 10.60 15.63 15.99
CA PRO A 69 9.54 14.64 16.13
C PRO A 69 10.11 13.23 16.40
N ASN A 70 9.53 12.48 17.34
CA ASN A 70 10.05 11.17 17.77
C ASN A 70 9.60 10.05 16.80
N PRO A 71 10.46 9.55 15.89
CA PRO A 71 10.03 8.63 14.84
C PRO A 71 9.61 7.26 15.39
N ARG A 72 10.23 6.81 16.50
CA ARG A 72 9.86 5.57 17.17
C ARG A 72 8.46 5.63 17.79
N GLN A 73 8.08 6.78 18.33
CA GLN A 73 6.71 6.98 18.84
C GLN A 73 5.69 6.93 17.70
N LEU A 74 5.98 7.63 16.59
CA LEU A 74 5.13 7.59 15.40
C LEU A 74 5.00 6.18 14.82
N ALA A 75 6.11 5.42 14.74
CA ALA A 75 6.09 4.02 14.32
C ALA A 75 5.19 3.15 15.21
N ARG A 76 5.21 3.39 16.53
CA ARG A 76 4.34 2.68 17.48
C ARG A 76 2.85 3.02 17.26
N HIS A 77 2.52 4.28 16.98
CA HIS A 77 1.15 4.69 16.66
C HIS A 77 0.66 4.05 15.38
N ILE A 78 1.49 4.03 14.33
CA ILE A 78 1.18 3.38 13.06
C ILE A 78 0.97 1.87 13.27
N ALA A 79 1.82 1.22 14.07
CA ALA A 79 1.67 -0.19 14.41
C ALA A 79 0.31 -0.49 15.06
N ALA A 80 -0.13 0.38 15.98
CA ALA A 80 -1.42 0.24 16.65
C ALA A 80 -2.59 0.47 15.69
N ALA A 81 -2.53 1.51 14.86
CA ALA A 81 -3.55 1.80 13.85
C ALA A 81 -3.69 0.69 12.81
N LEU A 82 -2.57 0.09 12.37
CA LEU A 82 -2.59 -1.03 11.43
C LEU A 82 -3.15 -2.34 12.03
N ASN A 83 -3.06 -2.51 13.35
CA ASN A 83 -3.50 -3.73 14.04
C ASN A 83 -4.89 -3.63 14.68
N VAL A 84 -5.64 -2.54 14.46
CA VAL A 84 -7.03 -2.43 14.93
C VAL A 84 -8.04 -2.64 13.81
N GLY A 85 -9.15 -3.33 14.12
CA GLY A 85 -10.27 -3.48 13.19
C GLY A 85 -9.95 -4.31 11.94
N ILE A 86 -8.94 -5.18 11.99
CA ILE A 86 -8.57 -6.05 10.88
C ILE A 86 -9.75 -6.97 10.53
N THR A 87 -10.18 -6.91 9.28
CA THR A 87 -11.25 -7.76 8.72
C THR A 87 -10.73 -9.02 8.04
N ASP A 88 -9.49 -8.98 7.57
CA ASP A 88 -8.88 -10.07 6.82
C ASP A 88 -8.42 -11.15 7.82
N PRO A 89 -8.85 -12.41 7.65
CA PRO A 89 -8.65 -13.43 8.67
C PRO A 89 -7.16 -13.71 8.88
N SER A 90 -6.74 -13.72 10.14
CA SER A 90 -5.34 -13.95 10.55
C SER A 90 -4.33 -12.91 10.05
N LEU A 91 -4.76 -11.83 9.39
CA LEU A 91 -3.86 -10.74 9.02
C LEU A 91 -3.34 -10.05 10.29
N PHE A 92 -2.06 -9.71 10.31
CA PHE A 92 -1.48 -8.81 11.29
C PHE A 92 -0.31 -8.03 10.69
N TRP A 93 0.00 -6.90 11.29
CA TRP A 93 1.07 -6.02 10.83
C TRP A 93 2.22 -5.95 11.83
N ILE A 94 3.44 -5.87 11.32
CA ILE A 94 4.64 -5.48 12.03
C ILE A 94 5.08 -4.12 11.50
N THR A 95 5.44 -3.21 12.42
CA THR A 95 6.06 -1.94 12.06
C THR A 95 7.44 -1.87 12.71
N ALA A 96 8.45 -1.43 11.98
CA ALA A 96 9.79 -1.24 12.50
C ALA A 96 10.26 0.20 12.25
N ILE A 97 11.27 0.61 13.01
CA ILE A 97 11.96 1.87 12.82
C ILE A 97 13.45 1.59 12.70
N THR A 98 14.09 2.13 11.68
CA THR A 98 15.54 2.02 11.47
C THR A 98 16.30 3.03 12.34
N SER A 99 17.62 2.85 12.47
CA SER A 99 18.50 3.76 13.22
C SER A 99 18.58 5.18 12.65
N ASP A 100 18.33 5.34 11.34
CA ASP A 100 18.21 6.63 10.64
C ASP A 100 16.77 7.19 10.63
N GLY A 101 15.81 6.48 11.22
CA GLY A 101 14.46 6.99 11.47
C GLY A 101 13.43 6.69 10.37
N GLN A 102 13.70 5.75 9.46
CA GLN A 102 12.73 5.28 8.47
C GLN A 102 11.71 4.33 9.10
N ILE A 103 10.43 4.56 8.83
CA ILE A 103 9.35 3.70 9.32
C ILE A 103 9.06 2.64 8.27
N LEU A 104 9.20 1.38 8.68
CA LEU A 104 9.01 0.20 7.84
C LEU A 104 7.75 -0.54 8.29
N THR A 105 7.02 -1.17 7.37
CA THR A 105 5.90 -2.05 7.70
C THR A 105 5.85 -3.28 6.80
N ALA A 106 5.34 -4.37 7.34
CA ALA A 106 5.04 -5.61 6.65
C ALA A 106 3.83 -6.30 7.31
N ASN A 107 3.11 -7.12 6.56
CA ASN A 107 2.10 -8.04 7.10
C ASN A 107 2.35 -9.48 6.67
N ASN A 108 1.67 -10.41 7.32
CA ASN A 108 1.83 -11.85 7.10
C ASN A 108 1.11 -12.43 5.88
N TYR A 109 0.39 -11.59 5.12
CA TYR A 109 -0.05 -11.93 3.77
C TYR A 109 1.05 -11.67 2.74
N GLY A 110 2.10 -10.93 3.13
CA GLY A 110 3.33 -10.79 2.38
C GLY A 110 3.18 -10.00 1.07
N LEU A 111 4.29 -9.96 0.34
CA LEU A 111 4.41 -9.51 -1.06
C LEU A 111 3.50 -8.34 -1.46
N ALA A 112 3.72 -7.20 -0.80
CA ALA A 112 3.05 -5.93 -1.09
C ALA A 112 1.53 -5.89 -0.84
N TYR A 113 0.93 -6.94 -0.26
CA TYR A 113 -0.49 -6.99 0.02
C TYR A 113 -0.92 -5.86 0.97
N ILE A 114 -1.87 -5.03 0.55
CA ILE A 114 -2.50 -3.97 1.35
C ILE A 114 -4.03 -4.09 1.16
N PRO A 115 -4.82 -4.26 2.25
CA PRO A 115 -6.27 -4.26 2.18
C PRO A 115 -6.81 -2.94 1.59
N GLU A 116 -7.89 -3.02 0.81
CA GLU A 116 -8.47 -1.89 0.06
C GLU A 116 -8.72 -0.63 0.91
N HIS A 117 -9.09 -0.80 2.18
CA HIS A 117 -9.41 0.30 3.09
C HIS A 117 -8.18 0.90 3.80
N VAL A 118 -7.00 0.30 3.68
CA VAL A 118 -5.78 0.74 4.36
C VAL A 118 -5.04 1.77 3.51
N HIS A 119 -4.75 2.92 4.11
CA HIS A 119 -3.88 3.94 3.53
C HIS A 119 -2.63 4.07 4.39
N LEU A 120 -1.45 4.11 3.76
CA LEU A 120 -0.19 4.22 4.47
C LEU A 120 0.31 5.68 4.44
N PRO A 121 0.67 6.27 5.59
CA PRO A 121 1.28 7.60 5.63
C PRO A 121 2.52 7.68 4.73
N GLU A 122 2.81 8.87 4.21
CA GLU A 122 3.87 9.11 3.21
C GLU A 122 5.23 8.55 3.63
N GLN A 123 5.58 8.70 4.91
CA GLN A 123 6.86 8.28 5.49
C GLN A 123 6.99 6.76 5.73
N VAL A 124 5.94 5.98 5.52
CA VAL A 124 5.93 4.53 5.80
C VAL A 124 6.38 3.75 4.57
N ARG A 125 7.31 2.80 4.72
CA ARG A 125 7.72 1.91 3.64
C ARG A 125 7.11 0.53 3.81
N MET A 126 6.36 0.06 2.82
CA MET A 126 5.95 -1.35 2.74
C MET A 126 7.13 -2.19 2.23
N VAL A 127 7.83 -2.88 3.13
CA VAL A 127 9.11 -3.52 2.77
C VAL A 127 8.95 -4.72 1.86
N THR A 128 7.79 -5.38 1.89
CA THR A 128 7.48 -6.52 1.03
C THR A 128 7.15 -6.12 -0.42
N ALA A 129 7.05 -4.81 -0.70
CA ALA A 129 6.92 -4.25 -2.04
C ALA A 129 8.28 -3.89 -2.69
N ASP A 130 9.39 -4.07 -1.98
CA ASP A 130 10.70 -3.71 -2.50
C ASP A 130 11.21 -4.75 -3.51
N GLU A 131 11.18 -4.39 -4.79
CA GLU A 131 11.62 -5.26 -5.89
C GLU A 131 13.12 -5.25 -6.15
N THR A 132 13.89 -4.43 -5.43
CA THR A 132 15.36 -4.54 -5.44
C THR A 132 15.83 -5.81 -4.73
N ILE A 133 14.96 -6.42 -3.91
CA ILE A 133 15.19 -7.67 -3.21
C ILE A 133 14.78 -8.84 -4.13
N PRO A 134 15.69 -9.81 -4.39
CA PRO A 134 15.40 -10.92 -5.30
C PRO A 134 14.17 -11.73 -4.92
N ALA A 135 13.44 -12.23 -5.93
CA ALA A 135 12.23 -13.03 -5.74
C ALA A 135 12.44 -14.23 -4.80
N GLN A 136 13.61 -14.89 -4.87
CA GLN A 136 13.96 -15.99 -3.98
C GLN A 136 13.97 -15.56 -2.50
N THR A 137 14.61 -14.43 -2.18
CA THR A 137 14.59 -13.85 -0.83
C THR A 137 13.19 -13.41 -0.44
N ARG A 138 12.41 -12.86 -1.37
CA ARG A 138 11.02 -12.48 -1.08
C ARG A 138 10.13 -13.70 -0.79
N GLY A 139 10.42 -14.85 -1.39
CA GLY A 139 9.72 -16.11 -1.11
C GLY A 139 9.91 -16.58 0.34
N THR A 140 11.09 -16.40 0.93
CA THR A 140 11.39 -16.90 2.29
C THR A 140 10.62 -16.18 3.39
N TRP A 141 10.18 -14.93 3.15
CA TRP A 141 9.48 -14.12 4.14
C TRP A 141 7.99 -13.90 3.84
N ALA A 142 7.42 -14.59 2.85
CA ALA A 142 6.06 -14.35 2.37
C ALA A 142 4.97 -14.47 3.45
N THR A 143 5.24 -15.25 4.52
CA THR A 143 4.33 -15.39 5.68
C THR A 143 4.95 -14.94 7.00
N TYR A 144 6.06 -14.20 6.94
CA TYR A 144 6.91 -13.85 8.08
C TYR A 144 7.27 -12.36 8.05
N PRO A 145 6.36 -11.46 8.48
CA PRO A 145 6.58 -10.01 8.39
C PRO A 145 7.74 -9.51 9.26
N LEU A 146 8.06 -10.21 10.34
CA LEU A 146 9.25 -9.89 11.14
C LEU A 146 10.54 -10.15 10.35
N LEU A 147 10.62 -11.31 9.68
CA LEU A 147 11.74 -11.62 8.79
C LEU A 147 11.81 -10.61 7.65
N ALA A 148 10.64 -10.15 7.15
CA ALA A 148 10.56 -9.13 6.12
C ALA A 148 11.27 -7.83 6.49
N VAL A 149 11.00 -7.27 7.68
CA VAL A 149 11.64 -6.03 8.12
C VAL A 149 13.13 -6.22 8.43
N GLN A 150 13.54 -7.39 8.94
CA GLN A 150 14.93 -7.68 9.27
C GLN A 150 15.80 -7.82 8.01
N GLU A 151 15.35 -8.62 7.05
CA GLU A 151 16.07 -8.86 5.81
C GLU A 151 16.06 -7.62 4.90
N TRP A 152 15.01 -6.78 4.96
CA TRP A 152 15.00 -5.49 4.26
C TRP A 152 16.09 -4.58 4.82
N ALA A 153 16.18 -4.47 6.15
CA ALA A 153 17.22 -3.69 6.81
C ALA A 153 18.63 -4.20 6.46
N ARG A 154 18.81 -5.53 6.45
CA ARG A 154 20.07 -6.16 6.03
C ARG A 154 20.42 -5.85 4.57
N HIS A 155 19.45 -5.96 3.65
CA HIS A 155 19.66 -5.69 2.23
C HIS A 155 20.08 -4.23 1.98
N HIS A 156 19.45 -3.28 2.68
CA HIS A 156 19.74 -1.85 2.56
C HIS A 156 20.87 -1.36 3.47
N ASN A 157 21.56 -2.26 4.16
CA ASN A 157 22.67 -1.97 5.07
C ASN A 157 22.32 -0.92 6.15
N VAL A 158 21.10 -1.04 6.70
CA VAL A 158 20.62 -0.25 7.84
C VAL A 158 20.30 -1.16 9.01
N THR A 159 20.30 -0.60 10.22
CA THR A 159 19.98 -1.35 11.44
C THR A 159 18.60 -0.98 11.96
N LEU A 160 17.89 -1.95 12.55
CA LEU A 160 16.63 -1.70 13.22
C LEU A 160 16.88 -1.11 14.62
N GLN A 161 16.21 0.00 14.94
CA GLN A 161 16.21 0.57 16.28
C GLN A 161 15.14 -0.09 17.16
N ALA A 162 13.93 -0.28 16.62
CA ALA A 162 12.84 -0.95 17.33
C ALA A 162 11.87 -1.64 16.38
N VAL A 163 11.15 -2.64 16.90
CA VAL A 163 10.08 -3.36 16.21
C VAL A 163 8.83 -3.34 17.10
N ALA A 164 7.73 -2.90 16.52
CA ALA A 164 6.43 -2.76 17.13
C ALA A 164 5.42 -3.77 16.57
N GLY A 165 4.69 -4.41 17.48
CA GLY A 165 3.70 -5.44 17.20
C GLY A 165 3.07 -5.93 18.50
N THR A 166 2.04 -6.78 18.43
CA THR A 166 1.44 -7.37 19.63
C THR A 166 2.42 -8.33 20.32
N GLU A 167 2.17 -8.65 21.59
CA GLU A 167 3.00 -9.64 22.30
C GLU A 167 3.00 -11.00 21.61
N GLU A 168 1.82 -11.47 21.18
CA GLU A 168 1.65 -12.72 20.45
C GLU A 168 2.56 -12.79 19.21
N ASN A 169 2.63 -11.70 18.45
CA ASN A 169 3.35 -11.66 17.18
C ASN A 169 4.87 -11.50 17.34
N LEU A 170 5.35 -11.07 18.51
CA LEU A 170 6.77 -10.81 18.78
C LEU A 170 7.40 -11.83 19.74
N LYS A 171 6.60 -12.55 20.53
CA LYS A 171 7.09 -13.48 21.55
C LYS A 171 7.95 -14.59 20.92
N GLY A 172 9.07 -14.90 21.57
CA GLY A 172 9.96 -15.99 21.16
C GLY A 172 10.92 -15.68 20.01
N PHE A 173 10.80 -14.52 19.36
CA PHE A 173 11.73 -14.11 18.30
C PHE A 173 12.86 -13.22 18.82
N ASP A 174 14.07 -13.43 18.31
CA ASP A 174 15.14 -12.44 18.41
C ASP A 174 14.90 -11.33 17.37
N LEU A 175 14.73 -10.11 17.86
CA LEU A 175 14.41 -8.96 17.02
C LEU A 175 15.68 -8.25 16.54
N GLY A 176 16.83 -8.45 17.20
CA GLY A 176 18.04 -7.65 16.98
C GLY A 176 17.84 -6.15 17.26
N ALA A 177 16.73 -5.77 17.88
CA ALA A 177 16.27 -4.39 18.08
C ALA A 177 15.39 -4.28 19.33
N ALA A 178 15.07 -3.06 19.75
CA ALA A 178 14.18 -2.86 20.89
C ALA A 178 12.75 -3.37 20.58
N ARG A 179 12.10 -3.96 21.58
CA ARG A 179 10.75 -4.50 21.47
C ARG A 179 9.71 -3.48 21.94
N ASP A 180 8.80 -3.10 21.05
CA ASP A 180 7.69 -2.19 21.36
C ASP A 180 6.35 -2.93 21.30
N ILE A 181 5.96 -3.54 22.42
CA ILE A 181 4.70 -4.30 22.51
C ILE A 181 3.49 -3.37 22.41
N ILE A 182 2.61 -3.59 21.45
CA ILE A 182 1.31 -2.92 21.31
C ILE A 182 0.27 -3.72 22.11
N THR A 183 -0.40 -3.06 23.05
CA THR A 183 -1.53 -3.63 23.80
C THR A 183 -2.86 -3.13 23.24
N ALA A 184 -3.97 -3.75 23.65
CA ALA A 184 -5.31 -3.29 23.29
C ALA A 184 -5.55 -1.82 23.70
N GLU A 185 -5.00 -1.38 24.82
CA GLU A 185 -5.09 0.01 25.28
C GLU A 185 -4.31 0.99 24.41
N ASP A 186 -3.36 0.55 23.59
CA ASP A 186 -2.67 1.40 22.62
C ASP A 186 -3.49 1.62 21.35
N MET A 187 -4.44 0.72 21.04
CA MET A 187 -5.19 0.71 19.77
C MET A 187 -6.27 1.81 19.74
N PRO A 188 -6.33 2.63 18.68
CA PRO A 188 -7.40 3.62 18.51
C PRO A 188 -8.74 2.96 18.19
N ASP A 189 -9.85 3.70 18.28
CA ASP A 189 -11.17 3.20 17.89
C ASP A 189 -11.27 2.83 16.39
N SER A 190 -10.43 3.44 15.56
CA SER A 190 -10.33 3.17 14.13
C SER A 190 -8.88 3.28 13.65
N GLY A 191 -8.49 2.34 12.79
CA GLY A 191 -7.18 2.31 12.12
C GLY A 191 -7.07 3.23 10.90
N LYS A 192 -8.11 4.01 10.59
CA LYS A 192 -8.15 4.84 9.39
C LYS A 192 -7.05 5.92 9.45
N MET A 193 -6.11 5.82 8.53
CA MET A 193 -5.04 6.79 8.33
C MET A 193 -5.26 7.55 7.01
N GLN A 194 -4.65 8.73 6.91
CA GLN A 194 -4.50 9.44 5.65
C GLN A 194 -3.16 9.08 5.03
N GLY A 195 -3.10 9.01 3.71
CA GLY A 195 -1.86 8.76 2.99
C GLY A 195 -2.12 8.09 1.66
N ARG A 196 -1.15 7.27 1.25
CA ARG A 196 -1.13 6.60 -0.04
C ARG A 196 -2.03 5.39 -0.03
N ASN A 197 -2.80 5.23 -1.10
CA ASN A 197 -3.52 3.99 -1.38
C ASN A 197 -2.55 2.88 -1.81
N ARG A 198 -3.09 1.67 -1.98
CA ARG A 198 -2.28 0.48 -2.29
C ARG A 198 -1.49 0.55 -3.59
N LEU A 199 -1.99 1.20 -4.65
CA LEU A 199 -1.22 1.37 -5.90
C LEU A 199 -0.11 2.41 -5.70
N GLU A 200 -0.41 3.52 -5.04
CA GLU A 200 0.58 4.58 -4.74
C GLU A 200 1.73 4.07 -3.87
N VAL A 201 1.49 3.08 -3.00
CA VAL A 201 2.54 2.47 -2.19
C VAL A 201 3.48 1.61 -3.03
N ILE A 202 2.94 0.75 -3.90
CA ILE A 202 3.75 -0.25 -4.63
C ILE A 202 4.34 0.31 -5.93
N ALA A 203 3.66 1.26 -6.56
CA ALA A 203 4.01 1.79 -7.88
C ALA A 203 3.63 3.28 -7.98
N PRO A 204 4.29 4.17 -7.21
CA PRO A 204 3.94 5.61 -7.14
C PRO A 204 4.00 6.31 -8.50
N GLU A 205 4.97 5.94 -9.36
CA GLU A 205 5.06 6.49 -10.71
C GLU A 205 3.88 6.07 -11.59
N VAL A 206 3.40 4.83 -11.45
CA VAL A 206 2.25 4.32 -12.21
C VAL A 206 0.97 4.99 -11.73
N ALA A 207 0.80 5.15 -10.42
CA ALA A 207 -0.31 5.91 -9.85
C ALA A 207 -0.34 7.36 -10.37
N THR A 208 0.83 8.03 -10.37
CA THR A 208 0.97 9.40 -10.88
C THR A 208 0.62 9.50 -12.36
N LYS A 209 1.12 8.56 -13.18
CA LYS A 209 0.79 8.50 -14.62
C LYS A 209 -0.72 8.30 -14.82
N LEU A 210 -1.33 7.36 -14.11
CA LEU A 210 -2.77 7.08 -14.19
C LEU A 210 -3.63 8.29 -13.78
N ALA A 211 -3.21 9.03 -12.74
CA ALA A 211 -3.88 10.26 -12.31
C ALA A 211 -3.84 11.37 -13.38
N GLY A 212 -2.77 11.43 -14.18
CA GLY A 212 -2.60 12.41 -15.26
C GLY A 212 -3.36 12.10 -16.55
N ILE A 213 -3.95 10.91 -16.69
CA ILE A 213 -4.66 10.52 -17.92
C ILE A 213 -6.06 11.13 -17.94
N SER A 214 -6.42 11.75 -19.07
CA SER A 214 -7.75 12.33 -19.27
C SER A 214 -8.84 11.26 -19.24
N ALA A 215 -10.08 11.65 -18.92
CA ALA A 215 -11.23 10.76 -18.96
C ALA A 215 -11.36 9.98 -20.29
N THR A 216 -11.10 10.67 -21.41
CA THR A 216 -11.16 10.07 -22.76
C THR A 216 -10.03 9.09 -23.06
N GLY A 217 -8.91 9.16 -22.34
CA GLY A 217 -7.75 8.30 -22.56
C GLY A 217 -7.74 7.03 -21.70
N LEU A 218 -8.65 6.90 -20.72
CA LEU A 218 -8.66 5.75 -19.80
C LEU A 218 -8.96 4.43 -20.51
N THR A 219 -9.89 4.44 -21.46
CA THR A 219 -10.27 3.23 -22.23
C THR A 219 -9.10 2.66 -23.03
N GLU A 220 -8.20 3.50 -23.51
CA GLU A 220 -7.01 3.07 -24.28
C GLU A 220 -5.97 2.33 -23.43
N LEU A 221 -6.09 2.37 -22.10
CA LEU A 221 -5.22 1.62 -21.19
C LEU A 221 -5.68 0.18 -20.98
N LEU A 222 -6.93 -0.11 -21.33
CA LEU A 222 -7.52 -1.42 -21.09
C LEU A 222 -7.13 -2.38 -22.22
N PRO A 223 -6.94 -3.67 -21.92
CA PRO A 223 -6.93 -4.68 -22.96
C PRO A 223 -8.26 -4.66 -23.73
N PRO A 224 -8.31 -5.22 -24.95
CA PRO A 224 -9.55 -5.32 -25.71
C PRO A 224 -10.67 -5.93 -24.87
N ALA A 225 -11.85 -5.29 -24.89
CA ALA A 225 -13.00 -5.79 -24.15
C ALA A 225 -13.34 -7.22 -24.60
N PRO A 226 -13.67 -8.13 -23.66
CA PRO A 226 -14.10 -9.46 -24.00
C PRO A 226 -15.41 -9.41 -24.80
N ALA A 227 -15.60 -10.37 -25.70
CA ALA A 227 -16.87 -10.52 -26.42
C ALA A 227 -18.03 -10.91 -25.49
N ASP A 228 -17.71 -11.54 -24.36
CA ASP A 228 -18.64 -11.87 -23.28
C ASP A 228 -18.57 -10.83 -22.17
N ASN A 229 -19.71 -10.20 -21.88
CA ASN A 229 -19.87 -9.18 -20.83
C ASN A 229 -20.50 -9.76 -19.55
N THR A 230 -20.44 -11.07 -19.36
CA THR A 230 -20.89 -11.69 -18.11
C THR A 230 -19.99 -11.26 -16.95
N PRO A 231 -20.55 -10.73 -15.85
CA PRO A 231 -19.76 -10.39 -14.66
C PRO A 231 -19.03 -11.62 -14.11
N PRO A 232 -17.78 -11.49 -13.63
CA PRO A 232 -17.11 -12.57 -12.93
C PRO A 232 -17.88 -13.01 -11.67
N ASP A 233 -17.81 -14.30 -11.34
CA ASP A 233 -18.39 -14.85 -10.11
C ASP A 233 -17.90 -14.13 -8.85
N ASP A 234 -18.72 -14.01 -7.81
CA ASP A 234 -18.25 -13.47 -6.52
C ASP A 234 -17.59 -14.55 -5.65
N ASN A 235 -16.33 -14.85 -5.95
CA ASN A 235 -15.54 -15.86 -5.24
C ASN A 235 -14.50 -15.26 -4.26
N ARG A 236 -14.57 -13.94 -4.03
CA ARG A 236 -13.58 -13.20 -3.23
C ARG A 236 -13.38 -13.80 -1.84
N ILE A 237 -14.48 -14.04 -1.11
CA ILE A 237 -14.41 -14.53 0.27
C ILE A 237 -13.81 -15.94 0.31
N ASN A 238 -14.25 -16.82 -0.59
CA ASN A 238 -13.75 -18.19 -0.66
C ASN A 238 -12.24 -18.23 -0.94
N LEU A 239 -11.77 -17.45 -1.91
CA LEU A 239 -10.35 -17.38 -2.27
C LEU A 239 -9.51 -16.71 -1.17
N LEU A 240 -10.04 -15.68 -0.49
CA LEU A 240 -9.37 -15.07 0.66
C LEU A 240 -9.18 -16.08 1.81
N LEU A 241 -10.16 -16.97 2.03
CA LEU A 241 -10.02 -18.06 3.00
C LEU A 241 -8.91 -19.04 2.58
N GLU A 242 -8.76 -19.36 1.29
CA GLU A 242 -7.63 -20.17 0.81
C GLU A 242 -6.27 -19.51 1.07
N VAL A 243 -6.16 -18.19 0.91
CA VAL A 243 -4.95 -17.42 1.24
C VAL A 243 -4.61 -17.53 2.73
N CYS A 244 -5.64 -17.49 3.59
CA CYS A 244 -5.50 -17.54 5.04
C CYS A 244 -5.13 -18.95 5.56
N LYS A 245 -5.69 -20.02 4.98
CA LYS A 245 -5.52 -21.40 5.49
C LYS A 245 -4.06 -21.80 5.80
N PRO A 246 -3.06 -21.55 4.94
CA PRO A 246 -1.67 -21.87 5.26
C PRO A 246 -1.13 -21.14 6.50
N LEU A 247 -1.62 -19.93 6.79
CA LEU A 247 -1.19 -19.11 7.93
C LEU A 247 -1.65 -19.69 9.27
N LEU A 248 -2.69 -20.52 9.27
CA LEU A 248 -3.16 -21.25 10.46
C LEU A 248 -2.27 -22.46 10.81
N SER A 249 -1.36 -22.85 9.92
CA SER A 249 -0.45 -23.98 10.12
C SER A 249 0.87 -23.54 10.75
N ALA A 250 1.40 -24.37 11.64
CA ALA A 250 2.76 -24.24 12.17
C ALA A 250 3.84 -24.80 11.22
N ASN A 251 3.46 -25.30 10.03
CA ASN A 251 4.41 -25.84 9.06
C ASN A 251 5.36 -24.73 8.56
N PRO A 252 6.70 -24.87 8.73
CA PRO A 252 7.67 -23.88 8.24
C PRO A 252 7.64 -23.74 6.70
N ASP A 253 7.20 -24.76 5.96
CA ASP A 253 7.17 -24.77 4.50
C ASP A 253 5.83 -24.25 3.92
N ARG A 254 5.01 -23.57 4.74
CA ARG A 254 3.68 -23.05 4.35
C ARG A 254 3.73 -21.98 3.26
N ALA A 255 4.89 -21.35 3.02
CA ALA A 255 5.03 -20.24 2.09
C ALA A 255 4.59 -20.60 0.66
N GLY A 256 4.99 -21.76 0.14
CA GLY A 256 4.59 -22.18 -1.21
C GLY A 256 3.08 -22.33 -1.38
N ALA A 257 2.40 -22.92 -0.39
CA ALA A 257 0.95 -23.05 -0.40
C ALA A 257 0.24 -21.68 -0.31
N HIS A 258 0.75 -20.78 0.52
CA HIS A 258 0.24 -19.41 0.66
C HIS A 258 0.40 -18.62 -0.65
N LEU A 259 1.59 -18.63 -1.25
CA LEU A 259 1.87 -17.93 -2.51
C LEU A 259 0.99 -18.44 -3.65
N LYS A 260 0.80 -19.77 -3.75
CA LYS A 260 -0.10 -20.36 -4.74
C LYS A 260 -1.55 -19.88 -4.56
N ALA A 261 -2.03 -19.79 -3.33
CA ALA A 261 -3.36 -19.26 -3.04
C ALA A 261 -3.45 -17.75 -3.33
N MET A 262 -2.40 -16.98 -3.05
CA MET A 262 -2.34 -15.55 -3.34
C MET A 262 -2.39 -15.26 -4.84
N VAL A 263 -1.70 -16.04 -5.67
CA VAL A 263 -1.80 -15.94 -7.14
C VAL A 263 -3.26 -16.13 -7.59
N ALA A 264 -3.92 -17.20 -7.15
CA ALA A 264 -5.32 -17.45 -7.52
C ALA A 264 -6.27 -16.33 -7.04
N TYR A 265 -6.04 -15.77 -5.86
CA TYR A 265 -6.81 -14.65 -5.33
C TYR A 265 -6.59 -13.37 -6.13
N ALA A 266 -5.33 -13.04 -6.44
CA ALA A 266 -4.96 -11.86 -7.21
C ALA A 266 -5.49 -11.95 -8.64
N ASP A 267 -5.37 -13.10 -9.31
CA ASP A 267 -5.91 -13.32 -10.67
C ASP A 267 -7.43 -13.12 -10.70
N HIS A 268 -8.13 -13.64 -9.69
CA HIS A 268 -9.57 -13.43 -9.56
C HIS A 268 -9.92 -11.94 -9.43
N LEU A 269 -9.24 -11.23 -8.55
CA LEU A 269 -9.52 -9.81 -8.31
C LEU A 269 -9.06 -8.91 -9.44
N GLN A 270 -8.02 -9.29 -10.17
CA GLN A 270 -7.64 -8.66 -11.43
C GLN A 270 -8.79 -8.74 -12.44
N ASN A 271 -9.42 -9.92 -12.62
CA ASN A 271 -10.55 -10.08 -13.53
C ASN A 271 -11.78 -9.25 -13.10
N VAL A 272 -12.08 -9.22 -11.79
CA VAL A 272 -13.16 -8.39 -11.24
C VAL A 272 -12.89 -6.90 -11.48
N ALA A 273 -11.67 -6.44 -11.25
CA ALA A 273 -11.28 -5.05 -11.47
C ALA A 273 -11.32 -4.66 -12.96
N LEU A 274 -10.86 -5.56 -13.84
CA LEU A 274 -10.91 -5.34 -15.28
C LEU A 274 -12.34 -5.23 -15.80
N PHE A 275 -13.23 -6.12 -15.36
CA PHE A 275 -14.65 -6.03 -15.68
C PHE A 275 -15.24 -4.67 -15.24
N ARG A 276 -14.97 -4.26 -13.99
CA ARG A 276 -15.40 -2.95 -13.48
C ARG A 276 -14.87 -1.78 -14.31
N ALA A 277 -13.63 -1.87 -14.81
CA ALA A 277 -13.04 -0.83 -15.64
C ALA A 277 -13.71 -0.72 -17.02
N HIS A 278 -14.14 -1.85 -17.61
CA HIS A 278 -14.90 -1.84 -18.86
C HIS A 278 -16.34 -1.34 -18.69
N THR A 279 -16.96 -1.60 -17.54
CA THR A 279 -18.37 -1.27 -17.28
C THR A 279 -18.57 -0.04 -16.40
N ALA A 280 -17.52 0.75 -16.14
CA ALA A 280 -17.58 1.92 -15.29
C ALA A 280 -18.54 2.98 -15.87
N GLN A 281 -19.32 3.63 -15.00
CA GLN A 281 -20.34 4.61 -15.39
C GLN A 281 -19.75 6.00 -15.63
N ASP A 282 -18.58 6.26 -15.05
CA ASP A 282 -17.87 7.53 -15.18
C ASP A 282 -16.34 7.31 -15.10
N ALA A 283 -15.60 8.37 -15.40
CA ALA A 283 -14.15 8.34 -15.47
C ALA A 283 -13.45 8.19 -14.09
N GLU A 284 -14.11 8.55 -12.99
CA GLU A 284 -13.55 8.39 -11.65
C GLU A 284 -13.58 6.90 -11.26
N LEU A 285 -14.74 6.26 -11.42
CA LEU A 285 -14.92 4.83 -11.23
C LEU A 285 -14.02 4.01 -12.16
N GLN A 286 -13.90 4.42 -13.44
CA GLN A 286 -13.03 3.74 -14.39
C GLN A 286 -11.57 3.80 -13.97
N ARG A 287 -11.10 4.98 -13.55
CA ARG A 287 -9.71 5.16 -13.10
C ARG A 287 -9.43 4.37 -11.82
N ALA A 288 -10.35 4.37 -10.87
CA ALA A 288 -10.24 3.56 -9.66
C ALA A 288 -10.16 2.07 -10.00
N ALA A 289 -11.01 1.58 -10.90
CA ALA A 289 -10.99 0.18 -11.34
C ALA A 289 -9.70 -0.19 -12.09
N ILE A 290 -9.15 0.72 -12.92
CA ILE A 290 -7.85 0.54 -13.58
C ILE A 290 -6.72 0.47 -12.54
N ALA A 291 -6.73 1.36 -11.54
CA ALA A 291 -5.73 1.35 -10.48
C ALA A 291 -5.72 0.01 -9.74
N GLU A 292 -6.91 -0.50 -9.47
CA GLU A 292 -7.15 -1.77 -8.81
C GLU A 292 -6.70 -2.97 -9.66
N TRP A 293 -6.99 -2.93 -10.95
CA TRP A 293 -6.55 -3.94 -11.91
C TRP A 293 -5.02 -4.04 -11.97
N ILE A 294 -4.33 -2.89 -12.06
CA ILE A 294 -2.86 -2.82 -12.06
C ILE A 294 -2.29 -3.33 -10.73
N TYR A 295 -2.90 -2.95 -9.60
CA TYR A 295 -2.46 -3.43 -8.29
C TYR A 295 -2.54 -4.96 -8.19
N TRP A 296 -3.65 -5.57 -8.58
CA TRP A 296 -3.79 -7.03 -8.49
C TRP A 296 -2.90 -7.77 -9.48
N GLN A 297 -2.68 -7.22 -10.68
CA GLN A 297 -1.70 -7.76 -11.62
C GLN A 297 -0.30 -7.80 -11.00
N HIS A 298 0.08 -6.73 -10.29
CA HIS A 298 1.37 -6.67 -9.61
C HIS A 298 1.49 -7.72 -8.49
N ILE A 299 0.47 -7.86 -7.64
CA ILE A 299 0.46 -8.89 -6.58
C ILE A 299 0.57 -10.30 -7.17
N SER A 300 -0.13 -10.58 -8.27
CA SER A 300 -0.07 -11.88 -8.95
C SER A 300 1.36 -12.17 -9.43
N VAL A 301 2.00 -11.24 -10.13
CA VAL A 301 3.38 -11.38 -10.63
C VAL A 301 4.39 -11.56 -9.48
N LEU A 302 4.33 -10.70 -8.46
CA LEU A 302 5.22 -10.82 -7.29
C LEU A 302 5.11 -12.19 -6.63
N SER A 303 3.88 -12.68 -6.47
CA SER A 303 3.60 -13.97 -5.84
C SER A 303 4.03 -15.15 -6.70
N ALA A 304 3.82 -15.07 -8.01
CA ALA A 304 4.23 -16.10 -8.96
C ALA A 304 5.76 -16.20 -9.06
N ASP A 305 6.47 -15.07 -9.12
CA ASP A 305 7.93 -15.04 -9.18
C ASP A 305 8.56 -15.62 -7.90
N ALA A 306 8.03 -15.21 -6.73
CA ALA A 306 8.46 -15.76 -5.46
C ALA A 306 8.19 -17.27 -5.39
N LEU A 307 7.00 -17.72 -5.80
CA LEU A 307 6.64 -19.14 -5.83
C LEU A 307 7.58 -19.95 -6.73
N ALA A 308 7.83 -19.49 -7.95
CA ALA A 308 8.74 -20.16 -8.89
C ALA A 308 10.16 -20.29 -8.31
N ALA A 309 10.63 -19.25 -7.60
CA ALA A 309 11.93 -19.25 -6.95
C ALA A 309 12.01 -20.16 -5.71
N THR A 310 10.88 -20.56 -5.10
CA THR A 310 10.87 -21.54 -3.99
C THR A 310 11.00 -23.00 -4.45
N VAL A 311 10.76 -23.27 -5.73
CA VAL A 311 10.80 -24.63 -6.32
C VAL A 311 12.14 -24.87 -7.05
N SER A 312 12.97 -23.84 -7.19
CA SER A 312 14.27 -23.86 -7.88
C SER A 312 15.43 -24.05 -6.90
#